data_AF-A0A7X6VFV2-F1
#
_entry.id   AF-A0A7X6VFV2-F1
#
_cell.length_a   1.000
_cell.length_b   1.000
_cell.length_c   1.000
_cell.angle_alpha   90.00
_cell.angle_beta   90.00
_cell.angle_gamma   90.00
#
_symmetry.space_group_name_H-M   'P 1'
#
loop_
_entity.id
_entity.type
_entity.pdbx_description
1 polymer ?
#
loop_
_entity_poly.entity_id
_entity_poly.type
_entity_poly.pdbx_seq_one_letter_code
_entity_poly.pdbx_strand_id
1 'polypeptide(L)'
;LNNIAPFLIGFGMLFIGMEVMETAIGGPDSTLSIQLTKVFKYEIMQNPILLVLLGILFTGIIQSSTAATGVFIALLATGVIHNVDQSFFLVMGANVGTCSDGIMASLTTNANGKRIAVFHLITSVIGATAFTIILIH
;
A
#
# COMPACT_ATOMS: atom_id res chain seq x y z
N LEU A 1 0.42 -32.77 4.55
CA LEU A 1 0.77 -32.37 3.17
C LEU A 1 -0.33 -31.55 2.47
N ASN A 2 -1.62 -31.90 2.58
CA ASN A 2 -2.73 -31.20 1.89
C ASN A 2 -2.84 -29.68 2.11
N ASN A 3 -2.32 -29.12 3.21
CA ASN A 3 -2.36 -27.67 3.47
C ASN A 3 -1.04 -26.95 3.15
N ILE A 4 0.07 -27.69 3.04
CA ILE A 4 1.40 -27.12 2.76
C ILE A 4 1.51 -26.80 1.26
N ALA A 5 0.97 -27.66 0.40
CA ALA A 5 1.01 -27.43 -1.05
C ALA A 5 0.24 -26.17 -1.49
N PRO A 6 -1.03 -25.93 -1.07
CA PRO A 6 -1.73 -24.70 -1.39
C PRO A 6 -1.05 -23.45 -0.81
N PHE A 7 -0.46 -23.56 0.39
CA PHE A 7 0.31 -22.47 0.99
C PHE A 7 1.53 -22.09 0.12
N LEU A 8 2.33 -23.08 -0.29
CA LEU A 8 3.51 -22.83 -1.13
C LEU A 8 3.13 -22.31 -2.52
N ILE A 9 2.02 -22.79 -3.10
CA ILE A 9 1.50 -22.29 -4.37
C ILE A 9 1.05 -20.83 -4.23
N GLY A 10 0.29 -20.51 -3.18
CA GLY A 10 -0.13 -19.13 -2.89
C GLY A 10 1.05 -18.19 -2.64
N PHE A 11 2.04 -18.64 -1.86
CA PHE A 11 3.27 -17.91 -1.62
C PHE A 11 4.04 -17.67 -2.93
N GLY A 12 4.23 -18.71 -3.76
CA GLY A 12 4.88 -18.57 -5.07
C GLY A 12 4.15 -17.61 -6.02
N MET A 13 2.82 -17.62 -6.01
CA MET A 13 2.01 -16.66 -6.80
C MET A 13 2.21 -15.20 -6.34
N LEU A 14 2.50 -14.95 -5.06
CA LEU A 14 2.85 -13.59 -4.59
C LEU A 14 4.15 -13.08 -5.23
N PHE A 15 5.21 -13.92 -5.29
CA PHE A 15 6.47 -13.53 -5.94
C PHE A 15 6.30 -13.32 -7.44
N ILE A 16 5.55 -14.20 -8.11
CA ILE A 16 5.23 -14.01 -9.53
C ILE A 16 4.47 -12.69 -9.73
N GLY A 17 3.51 -12.37 -8.84
CA GLY A 17 2.81 -11.09 -8.88
C GLY A 17 3.76 -9.89 -8.73
N MET A 18 4.73 -9.96 -7.82
CA MET A 18 5.75 -8.92 -7.66
C MET A 18 6.67 -8.80 -8.88
N GLU A 19 7.06 -9.91 -9.50
CA GLU A 19 7.85 -9.92 -10.74
C GLU A 19 7.09 -9.29 -11.92
N VAL A 20 5.79 -9.57 -12.02
CA VAL A 20 4.91 -8.93 -13.01
C VAL A 20 4.81 -7.41 -12.76
N MET A 21 4.76 -6.97 -11.50
CA MET A 21 4.78 -5.53 -11.18
C MET A 21 6.12 -4.89 -11.52
N GLU A 22 7.24 -5.54 -11.23
CA GLU A 22 8.59 -5.08 -11.58
C GLU A 22 8.76 -4.92 -13.09
N THR A 23 8.32 -5.92 -13.86
CA THR A 23 8.35 -5.88 -15.33
C THR A 23 7.41 -4.82 -15.91
N ALA A 24 6.24 -4.59 -15.30
CA ALA A 24 5.33 -3.52 -15.70
C ALA A 24 5.92 -2.11 -15.43
N ILE A 25 6.70 -1.97 -14.37
CA ILE A 25 7.47 -0.75 -14.08
C ILE A 25 8.63 -0.59 -15.09
N GLY A 26 9.07 -1.68 -15.72
CA GLY A 26 10.04 -1.71 -16.82
C GLY A 26 11.49 -1.76 -16.37
N GLY A 27 11.74 -2.05 -15.08
CA GLY A 27 13.08 -2.05 -14.48
C GLY A 27 13.71 -0.65 -14.34
N PRO A 28 14.96 -0.55 -13.86
CA PRO A 28 15.59 0.73 -13.48
C PRO A 28 15.75 1.72 -14.65
N ASP A 29 15.95 1.23 -15.87
CA ASP A 29 16.25 2.04 -17.06
C ASP A 29 15.01 2.49 -17.83
N SER A 30 13.81 2.11 -17.37
CA SER A 30 12.56 2.47 -18.02
C SER A 30 12.27 3.96 -17.86
N THR A 31 11.62 4.56 -18.87
CA THR A 31 11.14 5.94 -18.80
C THR A 31 10.22 6.16 -17.60
N LEU A 32 9.37 5.18 -17.27
CA LEU A 32 8.47 5.27 -16.13
C LEU A 32 9.26 5.29 -14.82
N SER A 33 10.22 4.38 -14.66
CA SER A 33 11.07 4.29 -13.47
C SER A 33 11.89 5.55 -13.26
N ILE A 34 12.45 6.13 -14.34
CA ILE A 34 13.20 7.39 -14.27
C ILE A 34 12.30 8.55 -13.82
N GLN A 35 11.08 8.64 -14.37
CA GLN A 35 10.13 9.70 -14.00
C GLN A 35 9.65 9.54 -12.56
N LEU A 36 9.24 8.33 -12.15
CA LEU A 36 8.83 8.05 -10.78
C LEU A 36 9.98 8.27 -9.80
N THR A 37 11.20 7.86 -10.15
CA THR A 37 12.40 8.09 -9.33
C THR A 37 12.60 9.59 -9.07
N LYS A 38 12.42 10.45 -10.09
CA LYS A 38 12.52 11.90 -9.90
C LYS A 38 11.47 12.43 -8.92
N VAL A 39 10.25 11.91 -8.99
CA VAL A 39 9.16 12.28 -8.07
C VAL A 39 9.48 11.84 -6.64
N PHE A 40 9.91 10.58 -6.45
CA PHE A 40 10.23 10.03 -5.13
C PHE A 40 11.52 10.59 -4.51
N LYS A 41 12.41 11.19 -5.33
CA LYS A 41 13.59 11.94 -4.86
C LYS A 41 13.28 13.37 -4.43
N TYR A 42 12.12 13.93 -4.77
CA TYR A 42 11.78 15.30 -4.40
C TYR A 42 11.59 15.40 -2.88
N GLU A 43 12.02 16.51 -2.27
CA GLU A 43 11.97 16.69 -0.80
C GLU A 43 10.56 16.53 -0.23
N ILE A 44 9.55 16.96 -0.99
CA ILE A 44 8.14 16.80 -0.59
C ILE A 44 7.76 15.33 -0.40
N MET A 45 8.39 14.42 -1.13
CA MET A 45 8.17 12.97 -1.08
C MET A 45 8.99 12.29 0.02
N GLN A 46 9.69 13.07 0.86
CA GLN A 46 10.26 12.63 2.13
C GLN A 46 9.31 12.91 3.31
N ASN A 47 8.21 13.66 3.08
CA ASN A 47 7.25 13.97 4.13
C ASN A 47 6.37 12.74 4.45
N PRO A 48 6.42 12.21 5.69
CA PRO A 48 5.65 11.03 6.09
C PRO A 48 4.14 11.16 5.86
N ILE A 49 3.59 12.34 6.13
CA ILE A 49 2.15 12.61 6.02
C ILE A 49 1.72 12.56 4.55
N LEU A 50 2.53 13.11 3.66
CA LEU A 50 2.23 13.09 2.22
C LEU A 50 2.26 11.66 1.68
N LEU A 51 3.23 10.86 2.11
CA LEU A 51 3.34 9.45 1.71
C LEU A 51 2.15 8.62 2.21
N VAL A 52 1.71 8.83 3.46
CA VAL A 52 0.49 8.20 3.99
C VAL A 52 -0.74 8.59 3.13
N LEU A 53 -0.90 9.88 2.79
CA LEU A 53 -2.00 10.32 1.93
C LEU A 53 -1.94 9.71 0.53
N LEU A 54 -0.75 9.60 -0.05
CA LEU A 54 -0.55 8.95 -1.35
C LEU A 54 -0.92 7.47 -1.29
N GLY A 55 -0.54 6.76 -0.22
CA GLY A 55 -0.92 5.37 0.02
C GLY A 55 -2.43 5.17 0.19
N ILE A 56 -3.10 6.08 0.90
CA ILE A 56 -4.56 6.09 1.06
C ILE A 56 -5.23 6.20 -0.30
N LEU A 57 -4.83 7.19 -1.10
CA LEU A 57 -5.42 7.47 -2.40
C LEU A 57 -5.17 6.32 -3.38
N PHE A 58 -3.94 5.82 -3.44
CA PHE A 58 -3.57 4.71 -4.31
C PHE A 58 -4.38 3.45 -3.98
N THR A 59 -4.52 3.12 -2.70
CA THR A 59 -5.27 1.94 -2.28
C THR A 59 -6.77 2.14 -2.41
N GLY A 60 -7.30 3.35 -2.21
CA GLY A 60 -8.71 3.63 -2.46
C GLY A 60 -9.08 3.46 -3.95
N ILE A 61 -8.15 3.74 -4.87
CA ILE A 61 -8.35 3.51 -6.31
C ILE A 61 -8.28 2.02 -6.64
N ILE A 62 -7.25 1.31 -6.15
CA ILE A 62 -7.02 -0.11 -6.47
C ILE A 62 -7.94 -1.05 -5.67
N GLN A 63 -8.48 -0.60 -4.55
CA GLN A 63 -9.34 -1.38 -3.63
C GLN A 63 -8.67 -2.66 -3.10
N SER A 64 -7.35 -2.66 -3.01
CA SER A 64 -6.59 -3.80 -2.48
C SER A 64 -5.28 -3.33 -1.85
N SER A 65 -5.22 -3.35 -0.52
CA SER A 65 -4.01 -2.98 0.21
C SER A 65 -2.86 -3.97 -0.01
N THR A 66 -3.15 -5.24 -0.22
CA THR A 66 -2.13 -6.26 -0.53
C THR A 66 -1.48 -5.98 -1.88
N ALA A 67 -2.30 -5.67 -2.90
CA ALA A 67 -1.77 -5.27 -4.20
C ALA A 67 -0.98 -3.97 -4.11
N ALA A 68 -1.49 -2.97 -3.37
CA ALA A 68 -0.79 -1.71 -3.15
C ALA A 68 0.56 -1.88 -2.47
N THR A 69 0.60 -2.68 -1.41
CA THR A 69 1.84 -3.01 -0.69
C THR A 69 2.83 -3.73 -1.61
N GLY A 70 2.37 -4.66 -2.44
CA GLY A 70 3.21 -5.33 -3.46
C GLY A 70 3.85 -4.34 -4.44
N VAL A 71 3.08 -3.35 -4.91
CA VAL A 71 3.61 -2.28 -5.78
C VAL A 71 4.66 -1.44 -5.06
N PHE A 72 4.42 -1.04 -3.80
CA PHE A 72 5.40 -0.25 -3.05
C PHE A 72 6.69 -1.01 -2.74
N ILE A 73 6.60 -2.32 -2.52
CA ILE A 73 7.76 -3.22 -2.40
C ILE A 73 8.49 -3.33 -3.75
N ALA A 74 7.78 -3.48 -4.85
CA ALA A 74 8.39 -3.52 -6.19
C ALA A 74 9.08 -2.20 -6.55
N LEU A 75 8.50 -1.05 -6.19
CA LEU A 75 9.11 0.27 -6.37
C LEU A 75 10.38 0.45 -5.52
N LEU A 76 10.42 -0.14 -4.32
CA LEU A 76 11.62 -0.19 -3.49
C LEU A 76 12.68 -1.12 -4.11
N ALA A 77 12.28 -2.31 -4.57
CA ALA A 77 13.18 -3.29 -5.18
C ALA A 77 13.83 -2.80 -6.49
N THR A 78 13.08 -2.05 -7.30
CA THR A 78 13.56 -1.43 -8.56
C THR A 78 14.40 -0.18 -8.33
N GLY A 79 14.52 0.29 -7.08
CA GLY A 79 15.26 1.51 -6.73
C GLY A 79 14.52 2.81 -7.08
N VAL A 80 13.23 2.77 -7.42
CA VAL A 80 12.42 3.98 -7.59
C VAL A 80 12.23 4.70 -6.26
N ILE A 81 11.86 3.94 -5.23
CA ILE A 81 11.89 4.37 -3.84
C ILE A 81 13.26 3.99 -3.27
N HIS A 82 13.96 4.95 -2.66
CA HIS A 82 15.33 4.72 -2.17
C HIS A 82 15.37 4.42 -0.67
N ASN A 83 14.39 4.91 0.10
CA ASN A 83 14.32 4.73 1.53
C ASN A 83 13.18 3.76 1.89
N VAL A 84 13.47 2.76 2.73
CA VAL A 84 12.49 1.84 3.30
C VAL A 84 11.40 2.60 4.05
N ASP A 85 11.75 3.70 4.73
CA ASP A 85 10.78 4.54 5.45
C ASP A 85 9.71 5.11 4.52
N GLN A 86 10.10 5.49 3.29
CA GLN A 86 9.14 6.00 2.30
C GLN A 86 8.12 4.93 1.92
N SER A 87 8.59 3.71 1.66
CA SER A 87 7.74 2.56 1.37
C SER A 87 6.85 2.21 2.58
N PHE A 88 7.40 2.26 3.79
CA PHE A 88 6.66 2.03 5.01
C PHE A 88 5.50 3.03 5.18
N PHE A 89 5.73 4.33 5.04
CA PHE A 89 4.67 5.34 5.14
C PHE A 89 3.58 5.16 4.07
N LEU A 90 3.94 4.78 2.84
CA LEU A 90 2.98 4.42 1.80
C LEU A 90 2.11 3.22 2.22
N VAL A 91 2.72 2.18 2.80
CA VAL A 91 2.01 0.99 3.31
C VAL A 91 1.08 1.35 4.47
N MET A 92 1.49 2.23 5.38
CA MET A 92 0.61 2.74 6.44
C MET A 92 -0.60 3.48 5.85
N GLY A 93 -0.39 4.26 4.79
CA GLY A 93 -1.45 4.85 4.01
C GLY A 93 -2.38 3.82 3.38
N ALA A 94 -1.82 2.77 2.77
CA ALA A 94 -2.61 1.69 2.18
C ALA A 94 -3.53 1.00 3.18
N ASN A 95 -3.06 0.78 4.41
CA ASN A 95 -3.88 0.19 5.47
C ASN A 95 -5.12 1.03 5.81
N VAL A 96 -5.01 2.37 5.77
CA VAL A 96 -6.17 3.27 5.93
C VAL A 96 -7.03 3.27 4.67
N GLY A 97 -6.41 3.24 3.49
CA GLY A 97 -7.10 3.22 2.20
C GLY A 97 -8.07 2.04 2.02
N THR A 98 -7.78 0.87 2.60
CA THR A 98 -8.66 -0.31 2.61
C THR A 98 -10.06 -0.04 3.15
N CYS A 99 -10.22 0.98 4.00
CA CYS A 99 -11.52 1.34 4.55
C CYS A 99 -12.48 1.92 3.50
N SER A 100 -11.97 2.34 2.33
CA SER A 100 -12.77 2.88 1.22
C SER A 100 -13.85 1.89 0.76
N ASP A 101 -13.50 0.60 0.63
CA ASP A 101 -14.43 -0.44 0.18
C ASP A 101 -15.53 -0.68 1.19
N GLY A 102 -15.15 -0.72 2.48
CA GLY A 102 -16.08 -0.86 3.59
C GLY A 102 -17.05 0.33 3.70
N ILE A 103 -16.55 1.55 3.50
CA ILE A 103 -17.39 2.75 3.47
C ILE A 103 -18.36 2.69 2.29
N MET A 104 -17.88 2.41 1.08
CA MET A 104 -18.72 2.28 -0.11
C MET A 104 -19.80 1.21 0.05
N ALA A 105 -19.42 0.02 0.53
CA ALA A 105 -20.34 -1.06 0.81
C ALA A 105 -21.37 -0.66 1.87
N SER A 106 -20.98 0.09 2.90
CA SER A 106 -21.88 0.47 3.99
C SER A 106 -23.00 1.43 3.58
N LEU A 107 -22.86 2.15 2.47
CA LEU A 107 -23.87 3.10 1.98
C LEU A 107 -25.22 2.44 1.70
N THR A 108 -25.21 1.17 1.30
CA THR A 108 -26.41 0.37 0.99
C THR A 108 -26.88 -0.49 2.17
N THR A 109 -26.23 -0.39 3.33
CA THR A 109 -26.49 -1.24 4.50
C THR A 109 -27.27 -0.53 5.61
N ASN A 110 -27.67 -1.30 6.63
CA ASN A 110 -28.34 -0.80 7.84
C ASN A 110 -27.37 -0.07 8.80
N ALA A 111 -27.91 0.45 9.90
CA ALA A 111 -27.13 1.19 10.89
C ALA A 111 -25.94 0.41 11.48
N ASN A 112 -26.05 -0.91 11.59
CA ASN A 112 -24.96 -1.75 12.09
C ASN A 112 -23.83 -1.86 11.06
N GLY A 113 -24.16 -2.01 9.77
CA GLY A 113 -23.16 -2.02 8.69
C GLY A 113 -22.36 -0.72 8.61
N LYS A 114 -23.04 0.43 8.73
CA LYS A 114 -22.36 1.75 8.82
C LYS A 114 -21.46 1.87 10.03
N ARG A 115 -21.90 1.38 11.20
CA ARG A 115 -21.07 1.36 12.41
C ARG A 115 -19.81 0.52 12.21
N ILE A 116 -19.91 -0.68 11.64
CA ILE A 116 -18.76 -1.56 11.40
C ILE A 116 -17.74 -0.88 10.47
N ALA A 117 -18.19 -0.25 9.39
CA ALA A 117 -17.31 0.46 8.46
C ALA A 117 -16.56 1.62 9.16
N VAL A 118 -17.27 2.39 9.98
CA VAL A 118 -16.66 3.47 10.77
C VAL A 118 -15.69 2.92 11.82
N PHE A 119 -16.03 1.82 12.50
CA PHE A 119 -15.11 1.17 13.44
C PHE A 119 -13.82 0.72 12.76
N HIS A 120 -13.92 0.09 11.59
CA HIS A 120 -12.74 -0.32 10.82
C HIS A 120 -11.88 0.90 10.45
N LEU A 121 -12.50 1.96 9.94
CA LEU A 121 -11.79 3.21 9.62
C LEU A 121 -11.05 3.79 10.83
N ILE A 122 -11.73 3.88 11.97
CA ILE A 122 -11.11 4.42 13.20
C ILE A 122 -9.93 3.55 13.62
N THR A 123 -10.08 2.22 13.64
CA THR A 123 -8.99 1.31 14.02
C THR A 123 -7.80 1.41 13.06
N SER A 124 -8.05 1.54 11.76
CA SER A 124 -6.99 1.66 10.74
C SER A 124 -6.26 3.00 10.84
N VAL A 125 -6.97 4.11 11.09
CA VAL A 125 -6.38 5.44 11.29
C VAL A 125 -5.54 5.50 12.57
N ILE A 126 -6.03 4.91 13.66
CA ILE A 126 -5.28 4.84 14.93
C ILE A 126 -3.99 4.04 14.72
N GLY A 127 -4.07 2.86 14.08
CA GLY A 127 -2.90 2.06 13.77
C GLY A 127 -1.90 2.81 12.90
N ALA A 128 -2.37 3.43 11.81
CA ALA A 128 -1.52 4.23 10.93
C ALA A 128 -0.80 5.35 11.66
N THR A 129 -1.54 6.13 12.44
CA THR A 129 -0.99 7.29 13.16
C THR A 129 0.00 6.84 14.24
N ALA A 130 -0.30 5.79 15.00
CA ALA A 130 0.57 5.27 16.04
C ALA A 130 1.93 4.82 15.49
N PHE A 131 1.92 3.99 14.43
CA PHE A 131 3.16 3.51 13.81
C PHE A 131 3.94 4.63 13.11
N THR A 132 3.26 5.59 12.47
CA THR A 132 3.92 6.76 11.87
C THR A 132 4.63 7.61 12.94
N ILE A 133 4.02 7.84 14.09
CA ILE A 133 4.65 8.60 15.19
C ILE A 133 5.86 7.85 15.76
N ILE A 134 5.74 6.53 15.95
CA ILE A 134 6.82 5.68 16.48
C ILE A 134 8.02 5.68 15.54
N LEU A 135 7.82 5.64 14.22
CA LEU A 135 8.93 5.59 13.27
C LEU A 135 9.62 6.96 13.04
N ILE A 136 8.93 8.06 13.36
CA ILE A 136 9.49 9.43 13.26
C ILE A 136 10.39 9.77 14.46
N HIS A 137 10.20 9.10 15.61
CA HIS A 137 11.02 9.27 16.82
C HIS A 137 12.15 8.25 16.89
#